data_AF-A0A929D7Z0-F1
#
_entry.id   AF-A0A929D7Z0-F1
#
_cell.length_a   1.000
_cell.length_b   1.000
_cell.length_c   1.000
_cell.angle_alpha   90.00
_cell.angle_beta   90.00
_cell.angle_gamma   90.00
#
_symmetry.space_group_name_H-M   'P 1'
#
loop_
_entity.id
_entity.type
_entity.pdbx_description
1 polymer ?
#
loop_
_entity_poly.entity_id
_entity_poly.type
_entity_poly.pdbx_seq_one_letter_code
_entity_poly.pdbx_strand_id
1 'polypeptide(L)' 'SKDVFVHHSAIQGGDEFKTLGEGERVEFDIVQGEKGPAAENVVRSAA' A
#
# COMPACT_ATOMS: atom_id res chain seq x y z
N SER A 1 -3.85 10.68 -12.08
CA SER A 1 -4.06 9.72 -10.97
C SER A 1 -4.47 10.47 -9.72
N LYS A 2 -5.32 9.88 -8.89
CA LYS A 2 -5.57 10.37 -7.52
C LYS A 2 -4.49 9.78 -6.63
N ASP A 3 -3.89 10.61 -5.78
CA ASP A 3 -3.01 10.11 -4.73
C ASP A 3 -3.83 9.31 -3.72
N VAL A 4 -3.34 8.14 -3.35
CA VAL A 4 -3.98 7.22 -2.39
C VAL A 4 -3.05 7.08 -1.20
N PHE A 5 -3.60 7.25 0.00
CA PHE A 5 -2.80 7.15 1.22
C PHE A 5 -2.50 5.68 1.56
N VAL A 6 -1.25 5.37 1.91
CA VAL A 6 -0.83 4.04 2.38
C VAL A 6 -0.34 4.15 3.82
N HIS A 7 -0.80 3.26 4.70
CA HIS A 7 -0.22 3.09 6.03
C HIS A 7 0.62 1.82 6.05
N HIS A 8 1.71 1.78 6.83
CA HIS A 8 2.60 0.62 6.90
C HIS A 8 1.84 -0.66 7.30
N SER A 9 0.76 -0.55 8.07
CA SER A 9 -0.06 -1.71 8.47
C SER A 9 -0.77 -2.39 7.30
N ALA A 10 -1.03 -1.67 6.20
CA ALA A 10 -1.68 -2.23 5.02
C ALA A 10 -0.73 -3.09 4.17
N ILE A 11 0.59 -2.93 4.33
CA ILE A 11 1.61 -3.64 3.58
C ILE A 11 1.71 -5.09 4.06
N GLN A 12 1.46 -6.00 3.13
CA GLN A 12 1.57 -7.44 3.30
C GLN A 12 3.03 -7.88 3.06
N GLY A 13 3.58 -8.67 3.97
CA GLY A 13 4.96 -9.14 3.93
C GLY A 13 5.50 -9.45 5.32
N GLY A 14 6.42 -10.40 5.41
CA GLY A 14 6.98 -10.90 6.68
C GLY A 14 7.53 -9.80 7.58
N ASP A 15 7.41 -10.03 8.89
CA ASP A 15 7.47 -9.11 10.04
C ASP A 15 8.53 -8.00 10.07
N GLU A 16 9.59 -8.06 9.26
CA GLU A 16 10.77 -7.24 9.50
C GLU A 16 10.80 -5.93 8.70
N PHE A 17 10.09 -5.78 7.56
CA PHE A 17 10.12 -4.53 6.78
C PHE A 17 8.80 -4.22 6.01
N LYS A 18 7.93 -3.41 6.62
CA LYS A 18 6.71 -2.84 6.00
C LYS A 18 6.95 -1.46 5.40
N THR A 19 7.88 -1.38 4.47
CA THR A 19 8.21 -0.18 3.70
C THR A 19 8.14 -0.47 2.21
N LEU A 20 7.82 0.57 1.43
CA LEU A 20 7.84 0.57 -0.03
C LEU A 20 8.94 1.52 -0.49
N GLY A 21 9.74 1.10 -1.47
CA GLY A 21 10.72 1.97 -2.12
C GLY A 21 10.04 2.96 -3.08
N GLU A 22 10.72 4.07 -3.35
CA GLU A 22 10.30 4.97 -4.44
C GLU A 22 10.34 4.21 -5.78
N GLY A 23 9.27 4.31 -6.57
CA GLY A 23 9.15 3.61 -7.85
C GLY A 23 8.80 2.12 -7.76
N GLU A 24 8.64 1.56 -6.55
CA GLU A 24 8.21 0.18 -6.36
C GLU A 24 6.78 -0.02 -6.88
N ARG A 25 6.57 -1.08 -7.66
CA ARG A 25 5.24 -1.44 -8.16
C ARG A 25 4.50 -2.27 -7.12
N VAL A 26 3.28 -1.87 -6.84
CA VAL A 26 2.42 -2.52 -5.86
C VAL A 26 1.03 -2.73 -6.43
N GLU A 27 0.36 -3.73 -5.89
CA GLU A 27 -1.07 -3.96 -6.09
C GLU A 27 -1.77 -3.78 -4.74
N PHE A 28 -2.96 -3.17 -4.77
CA PHE A 28 -3.71 -2.81 -3.57
C PHE A 28 -5.18 -2.60 -3.91
N ASP A 29 -6.01 -2.69 -2.88
CA ASP A 29 -7.43 -2.33 -2.95
C ASP A 29 -7.62 -0.88 -2.51
N ILE A 30 -8.48 -0.13 -3.21
CA ILE A 30 -8.86 1.23 -2.80
C ILE A 30 -10.10 1.14 -1.91
N VAL A 31 -9.98 1.68 -0.69
CA VAL A 31 -11.08 1.81 0.25
C VAL A 31 -11.30 3.27 0.64
N GLN A 32 -12.50 3.60 1.11
CA GLN A 32 -12.79 4.93 1.62
C GLN A 32 -12.45 4.99 3.12
N GLY A 33 -11.29 5.55 3.45
CA GLY A 33 -10.83 5.74 4.83
C GLY A 33 -11.27 7.08 5.44
N GLU A 34 -10.96 7.28 6.72
CA GLU A 34 -11.29 8.49 7.48
C GLU A 34 -10.68 9.79 6.90
N LYS A 35 -9.59 9.67 6.13
CA LYS A 35 -8.87 10.80 5.50
C LYS A 35 -9.01 10.84 3.98
N GLY A 36 -9.99 10.11 3.43
CA GLY A 36 -10.17 9.95 1.98
C GLY A 36 -9.72 8.58 1.49
N PRO A 37 -9.50 8.42 0.16
CA PRO A 37 -9.08 7.15 -0.43
C PRO A 37 -7.79 6.63 0.19
N ALA A 38 -7.82 5.39 0.68
CA ALA A 38 -6.70 4.70 1.28
C ALA A 38 -6.48 3.34 0.60
N ALA A 39 -5.26 2.85 0.67
CA ALA A 39 -4.86 1.57 0.11
C ALA A 39 -4.84 0.48 1.20
N GLU A 40 -5.50 -0.64 0.93
CA GLU A 40 -5.49 -1.85 1.76
C GLU A 40 -4.93 -3.06 0.99
N ASN A 41 -4.59 -4.13 1.73
CA ASN A 41 -4.03 -5.37 1.18
C ASN A 41 -2.85 -5.14 0.23
N VAL A 42 -1.96 -4.21 0.60
CA VAL A 42 -0.89 -3.74 -0.29
C VAL A 42 0.15 -4.84 -0.44
N VAL A 43 0.27 -5.38 -1.64
CA VAL A 43 1.25 -6.42 -1.99
C VAL A 43 2.27 -5.85 -2.97
N ARG A 44 3.52 -6.30 -2.83
CA ARG A 44 4.57 -5.97 -3.79
C ARG A 44 4.29 -6.75 -5.06
N SER A 45 4.16 -6.05 -6.19
CA SER A 45 3.97 -6.72 -7.47
C SER A 45 5.32 -7.35 -7.84
N ALA A 46 5.40 -8.68 -7.72
CA ALA A 46 6.59 -9.42 -8.16
C ALA A 46 6.70 -9.25 -9.68
N ALA A 47 7.79 -8.60 -10.12
CA ALA A 47 8.11 -8.48 -11.54
C ALA A 47 8.51 -9.83 -12.13
#